data_AF-A0A4Q5U4T0-F1
#
_entry.id   AF-A0A4Q5U4T0-F1
#
_cell.length_a   1.000
_cell.length_b   1.000
_cell.length_c   1.000
_cell.angle_alpha   90.00
_cell.angle_beta   90.00
_cell.angle_gamma   90.00
#
_symmetry.space_group_name_H-M   'P 1'
#
loop_
_entity.id
_entity.type
_entity.pdbx_description
1 polymer ?
#
loop_
_entity_poly.entity_id
_entity_poly.type
_entity_poly.pdbx_seq_one_letter_code
_entity_poly.pdbx_strand_id
1 'polypeptide(L)'
;MKKTAWLVCLLVCLRTNAQQRNAGVQMADAAISAFNDSSSISSGRTDAAKISILLLSLEAVWDATGNGKYFSYINKTADQLVHTDGSLKLLPAGDASAAAQILLAYEVTKKDRYRKAAETIFRSTINLPPGNTAAIKVAEALAFNAAYTSLFQLDSLYPAILAGFRSLQQRTLTYEERPLLSLSLLYALDKIPTDKKIWKDLLTMLQADAKKLRLAQDTATGKWPAAGKTDEAGEYATTALIAYIFAKGARLGYVEAEYARLSRKSYDYIQQQFRGAKTTTGRGEKGSTDPGPGNAVPSKGSKTSNGRVRPKPANQVAEDKKTGTNDRETTTAKTAGRRISSLRESFMNDPARVGSFILLATEIEKQETAAVGKGKKVLLDYYYNNEWQKNAFGKEERWHYTLEDRSNSGYHMLGEIFRAQGATITSLQGSAADLTRQQVSMYIIVDPDTEKETPDPHFLLKEDIRYIKQWVDAGGVLLLMGNDKGNAEFTHLNELAAEFGLRFNEDKQNTVIDDTFEQGVVMTPAGSRVFGEKTRKLFIKEFSSLDVKAPAETVLAKGDINVMAVAASGKGFVVALGDPWIYNEYIDGRKLTPDFENYPATMEWVKWMLGLAKKSPVEIESPVQKTN
;
A
#
# COMPACT_ATOMS: atom_id res chain seq x y z
N MET A 1 9.17 -29.92 8.94
CA MET A 1 9.72 -28.82 8.10
C MET A 1 8.96 -27.51 8.23
N LYS A 2 7.62 -27.50 8.22
CA LYS A 2 6.82 -26.27 8.44
C LYS A 2 7.25 -25.53 9.71
N LYS A 3 7.05 -26.10 10.92
CA LYS A 3 7.34 -25.48 12.25
C LYS A 3 8.72 -24.79 12.39
N THR A 4 9.77 -25.32 11.77
CA THR A 4 11.13 -24.77 11.85
C THR A 4 11.34 -23.53 10.98
N ALA A 5 10.65 -23.40 9.85
CA ALA A 5 10.69 -22.20 9.01
C ALA A 5 10.00 -20.98 9.67
N TRP A 6 8.94 -21.22 10.46
CA TRP A 6 8.16 -20.16 11.15
C TRP A 6 8.93 -19.42 12.24
N LEU A 7 9.68 -20.16 13.05
CA LEU A 7 10.54 -19.55 14.07
C LEU A 7 11.67 -18.74 13.44
N VAL A 8 12.16 -19.17 12.27
CA VAL A 8 13.23 -18.48 11.52
C VAL A 8 12.71 -17.20 10.86
N CYS A 9 11.55 -17.20 10.19
CA CYS A 9 10.97 -15.96 9.65
C CYS A 9 10.75 -14.92 10.74
N LEU A 10 10.22 -15.32 11.90
CA LEU A 10 10.05 -14.39 13.02
C LEU A 10 11.39 -13.89 13.58
N LEU A 11 12.40 -14.76 13.75
CA LEU A 11 13.75 -14.33 14.19
C LEU A 11 14.48 -13.44 13.18
N VAL A 12 14.20 -13.60 11.88
CA VAL A 12 14.73 -12.77 10.79
C VAL A 12 13.95 -11.45 10.67
N CYS A 13 12.65 -11.45 10.97
CA CYS A 13 11.80 -10.24 11.12
C CYS A 13 12.21 -9.34 12.30
N LEU A 14 13.18 -9.75 13.11
CA LEU A 14 13.44 -9.16 14.41
C LEU A 14 14.93 -8.83 14.67
N ARG A 15 15.75 -8.70 13.61
CA ARG A 15 17.16 -8.28 13.69
C ARG A 15 17.30 -6.75 13.58
N THR A 16 18.06 -6.14 14.49
CA THR A 16 18.28 -4.69 14.57
C THR A 16 19.40 -4.21 13.63
N ASN A 17 19.25 -4.39 12.32
CA ASN A 17 20.09 -3.70 11.33
C ASN A 17 19.21 -2.79 10.46
N ALA A 18 19.78 -1.68 9.97
CA ALA A 18 19.17 -0.73 9.04
C ALA A 18 18.63 -1.35 7.72
N GLN A 19 18.85 -2.66 7.54
CA GLN A 19 18.49 -3.46 6.38
C GLN A 19 17.11 -4.15 6.49
N GLN A 20 16.35 -3.94 7.57
CA GLN A 20 15.07 -4.61 7.80
C GLN A 20 13.83 -3.73 7.58
N ARG A 21 13.78 -3.02 6.43
CA ARG A 21 12.69 -2.09 6.06
C ARG A 21 11.40 -2.75 5.54
N ASN A 22 11.01 -3.95 6.00
CA ASN A 22 9.96 -4.76 5.33
C ASN A 22 9.31 -5.85 6.23
N ALA A 23 8.99 -5.57 7.49
CA ALA A 23 8.30 -6.53 8.36
C ALA A 23 6.89 -6.89 7.85
N GLY A 24 6.16 -5.95 7.24
CA GLY A 24 4.87 -6.21 6.59
C GLY A 24 4.99 -7.27 5.48
N VAL A 25 5.93 -7.07 4.56
CA VAL A 25 6.25 -8.02 3.47
C VAL A 25 6.67 -9.38 3.99
N GLN A 26 7.59 -9.43 4.97
CA GLN A 26 8.08 -10.70 5.51
C GLN A 26 6.97 -11.50 6.19
N MET A 27 6.08 -10.81 6.93
CA MET A 27 4.93 -11.44 7.54
C MET A 27 3.89 -11.88 6.50
N ALA A 28 3.65 -11.08 5.45
CA ALA A 28 2.78 -11.45 4.34
C ALA A 28 3.28 -12.69 3.60
N ASP A 29 4.59 -12.80 3.34
CA ASP A 29 5.20 -13.97 2.71
C ASP A 29 5.08 -15.23 3.58
N ALA A 30 5.27 -15.07 4.90
CA ALA A 30 5.04 -16.13 5.86
C ALA A 30 3.56 -16.56 5.87
N ALA A 31 2.62 -15.60 5.84
CA ALA A 31 1.19 -15.86 5.82
C ALA A 31 0.74 -16.57 4.53
N ILE A 32 1.21 -16.13 3.36
CA ILE A 32 0.94 -16.82 2.10
C ILE A 32 1.44 -18.26 2.16
N SER A 33 2.63 -18.49 2.71
CA SER A 33 3.21 -19.84 2.86
C SER A 33 2.45 -20.70 3.88
N ALA A 34 1.95 -20.07 4.94
CA ALA A 34 1.18 -20.67 6.02
C ALA A 34 -0.20 -21.16 5.57
N PHE A 35 -0.91 -20.25 4.90
CA PHE A 35 -2.26 -20.41 4.40
C PHE A 35 -2.23 -20.74 2.90
N ASN A 36 -1.15 -21.38 2.44
CA ASN A 36 -0.84 -21.67 1.03
C ASN A 36 -1.79 -22.66 0.35
N ASP A 37 -2.69 -23.26 1.13
CA ASP A 37 -3.68 -24.10 0.49
C ASP A 37 -4.74 -23.17 -0.13
N SER A 38 -4.58 -22.92 -1.43
CA SER A 38 -5.57 -22.31 -2.30
C SER A 38 -6.82 -23.20 -2.48
N SER A 39 -7.03 -24.15 -1.58
CA SER A 39 -8.28 -24.87 -1.35
C SER A 39 -8.70 -24.82 0.13
N SER A 40 -8.02 -24.07 1.01
CA SER A 40 -8.33 -24.07 2.45
C SER A 40 -9.74 -23.56 2.74
N ILE A 41 -10.24 -22.62 1.94
CA ILE A 41 -11.63 -22.18 2.01
C ILE A 41 -12.55 -23.27 1.43
N SER A 42 -12.23 -23.82 0.25
CA SER A 42 -13.06 -24.84 -0.40
C SER A 42 -13.05 -26.21 0.29
N SER A 43 -12.05 -26.50 1.12
CA SER A 43 -11.94 -27.68 1.98
C SER A 43 -12.46 -27.47 3.40
N GLY A 44 -13.02 -26.28 3.71
CA GLY A 44 -13.57 -25.94 5.03
C GLY A 44 -12.52 -25.80 6.13
N ARG A 45 -11.23 -25.76 5.79
CA ARG A 45 -10.11 -25.61 6.75
C ARG A 45 -9.93 -24.17 7.23
N THR A 46 -10.35 -23.18 6.45
CA THR A 46 -10.29 -21.76 6.80
C THR A 46 -11.65 -21.13 6.60
N ASP A 47 -12.17 -20.48 7.65
CA ASP A 47 -13.38 -19.67 7.61
C ASP A 47 -13.16 -18.41 6.74
N ALA A 48 -14.04 -18.18 5.78
CA ALA A 48 -13.98 -17.01 4.89
C ALA A 48 -14.03 -15.68 5.67
N ALA A 49 -14.72 -15.63 6.81
CA ALA A 49 -14.77 -14.43 7.65
C ALA A 49 -13.40 -14.16 8.32
N LYS A 50 -12.61 -15.19 8.58
CA LYS A 50 -11.28 -15.04 9.21
C LYS A 50 -10.20 -14.66 8.21
N ILE A 51 -10.38 -14.99 6.94
CA ILE A 51 -9.39 -14.64 5.91
C ILE A 51 -9.55 -13.20 5.41
N SER A 52 -10.72 -12.55 5.60
CA SER A 52 -11.00 -11.20 5.07
C SER A 52 -9.93 -10.18 5.48
N ILE A 53 -9.56 -10.14 6.76
CA ILE A 53 -8.50 -9.24 7.28
C ILE A 53 -7.12 -9.59 6.71
N LEU A 54 -6.83 -10.88 6.52
CA LEU A 54 -5.59 -11.29 5.87
C LEU A 54 -5.56 -10.78 4.43
N LEU A 55 -6.62 -10.97 3.66
CA LEU A 55 -6.64 -10.52 2.27
C LEU A 55 -6.56 -8.99 2.15
N LEU A 56 -7.24 -8.26 3.03
CA LEU A 56 -7.12 -6.80 3.12
C LEU A 56 -5.66 -6.38 3.42
N SER A 57 -4.96 -7.15 4.26
CA SER A 57 -3.55 -6.91 4.53
C SER A 57 -2.66 -7.18 3.32
N LEU A 58 -2.95 -8.21 2.53
CA LEU A 58 -2.22 -8.51 1.31
C LEU A 58 -2.48 -7.47 0.22
N GLU A 59 -3.69 -6.90 0.14
CA GLU A 59 -4.01 -5.76 -0.72
C GLU A 59 -3.16 -4.55 -0.32
N ALA A 60 -3.07 -4.23 0.98
CA ALA A 60 -2.24 -3.13 1.46
C ALA A 60 -0.75 -3.32 1.15
N VAL A 61 -0.24 -4.55 1.22
CA VAL A 61 1.16 -4.88 0.84
C VAL A 61 1.34 -4.82 -0.67
N TRP A 62 0.36 -5.23 -1.47
CA TRP A 62 0.41 -5.09 -2.92
C TRP A 62 0.51 -3.61 -3.33
N ASP A 63 -0.38 -2.77 -2.81
CA ASP A 63 -0.37 -1.32 -3.03
C ASP A 63 0.96 -0.68 -2.56
N ALA A 64 1.61 -1.24 -1.53
CA ALA A 64 2.89 -0.76 -1.01
C ALA A 64 4.13 -1.23 -1.77
N THR A 65 4.02 -2.26 -2.63
CA THR A 65 5.19 -2.94 -3.20
C THR A 65 5.12 -3.18 -4.70
N GLY A 66 3.96 -3.01 -5.33
CA GLY A 66 3.74 -3.37 -6.73
C GLY A 66 4.03 -4.85 -7.03
N ASN A 67 4.03 -5.73 -6.02
CA ASN A 67 4.38 -7.13 -6.21
C ASN A 67 3.11 -7.97 -6.46
N GLY A 68 2.90 -8.38 -7.71
CA GLY A 68 1.72 -9.09 -8.17
C GLY A 68 1.46 -10.44 -7.49
N LYS A 69 2.41 -11.01 -6.74
CA LYS A 69 2.20 -12.25 -5.97
C LYS A 69 1.06 -12.11 -4.94
N TYR A 70 0.91 -10.93 -4.35
CA TYR A 70 -0.12 -10.66 -3.34
C TYR A 70 -1.51 -10.60 -3.98
N PHE A 71 -1.64 -9.87 -5.09
CA PHE A 71 -2.88 -9.88 -5.87
C PHE A 71 -3.19 -11.28 -6.42
N SER A 72 -2.18 -12.04 -6.87
CA SER A 72 -2.37 -13.42 -7.32
C SER A 72 -2.98 -14.29 -6.22
N TYR A 73 -2.55 -14.15 -4.97
CA TYR A 73 -3.16 -14.84 -3.83
C TYR A 73 -4.62 -14.42 -3.63
N ILE A 74 -4.90 -13.11 -3.63
CA ILE A 74 -6.27 -12.58 -3.48
C ILE A 74 -7.20 -13.09 -4.59
N ASN A 75 -6.76 -13.00 -5.85
CA ASN A 75 -7.55 -13.43 -7.00
C ASN A 75 -7.79 -14.95 -6.98
N LYS A 76 -6.80 -15.76 -6.57
CA LYS A 76 -6.97 -17.21 -6.36
C LYS A 76 -7.97 -17.54 -5.26
N THR A 77 -8.08 -16.69 -4.23
CA THR A 77 -9.12 -16.82 -3.21
C THR A 77 -10.50 -16.48 -3.78
N ALA A 78 -10.62 -15.40 -4.56
CA ALA A 78 -11.87 -15.07 -5.25
C ALA A 78 -12.31 -16.21 -6.21
N ASP A 79 -11.38 -16.84 -6.92
CA ASP A 79 -11.63 -18.02 -7.78
C ASP A 79 -12.25 -19.22 -7.03
N GLN A 80 -11.92 -19.39 -5.74
CA GLN A 80 -12.51 -20.45 -4.92
C GLN A 80 -13.95 -20.15 -4.50
N LEU A 81 -14.33 -18.86 -4.48
CA LEU A 81 -15.63 -18.37 -4.04
C LEU A 81 -16.60 -18.09 -5.20
N VAL A 82 -16.11 -18.10 -6.45
CA VAL A 82 -16.91 -17.71 -7.62
C VAL A 82 -16.83 -18.80 -8.70
N HIS A 83 -17.97 -19.24 -9.22
CA HIS A 83 -18.05 -20.12 -10.38
C HIS A 83 -17.71 -19.38 -11.68
N THR A 84 -17.50 -20.13 -12.77
CA THR A 84 -17.21 -19.54 -14.08
C THR A 84 -18.36 -18.69 -14.64
N ASP A 85 -19.61 -19.00 -14.26
CA ASP A 85 -20.81 -18.24 -14.63
C ASP A 85 -21.06 -17.00 -13.74
N GLY A 86 -20.31 -16.85 -12.65
CA GLY A 86 -20.45 -15.77 -11.68
C GLY A 86 -21.33 -16.09 -10.47
N SER A 87 -21.87 -17.31 -10.36
CA SER A 87 -22.57 -17.74 -9.14
C SER A 87 -21.60 -17.95 -7.97
N LEU A 88 -22.08 -17.73 -6.73
CA LEU A 88 -21.28 -17.85 -5.52
C LEU A 88 -21.10 -19.30 -5.06
N LYS A 89 -19.91 -19.61 -4.58
CA LYS A 89 -19.55 -20.84 -3.86
C LYS A 89 -19.38 -20.49 -2.39
N LEU A 90 -19.88 -21.35 -1.50
CA LEU A 90 -19.51 -21.36 -0.07
C LEU A 90 -19.86 -20.07 0.72
N LEU A 91 -20.54 -19.11 0.10
CA LEU A 91 -21.03 -17.89 0.74
C LEU A 91 -22.56 -17.91 0.72
N PRO A 92 -23.23 -18.15 1.87
CA PRO A 92 -24.68 -18.08 1.95
C PRO A 92 -25.17 -16.63 1.82
N ALA A 93 -26.47 -16.47 1.56
CA ALA A 93 -27.09 -15.14 1.48
C ALA A 93 -26.86 -14.34 2.78
N GLY A 94 -26.51 -13.05 2.64
CA GLY A 94 -26.21 -12.17 3.76
C GLY A 94 -24.78 -12.30 4.31
N ASP A 95 -23.94 -13.17 3.72
CA ASP A 95 -22.53 -13.26 4.04
C ASP A 95 -21.70 -12.35 3.12
N ALA A 96 -21.05 -11.35 3.71
CA ALA A 96 -20.16 -10.41 3.01
C ALA A 96 -18.68 -10.77 3.18
N SER A 97 -18.36 -11.94 3.73
CA SER A 97 -16.98 -12.39 3.91
C SER A 97 -16.25 -12.40 2.56
N ALA A 98 -15.07 -11.77 2.51
CA ALA A 98 -14.26 -11.61 1.29
C ALA A 98 -14.95 -10.88 0.10
N ALA A 99 -16.13 -10.29 0.31
CA ALA A 99 -16.86 -9.58 -0.75
C ALA A 99 -16.08 -8.38 -1.31
N ALA A 100 -15.35 -7.67 -0.45
CA ALA A 100 -14.43 -6.60 -0.84
C ALA A 100 -13.35 -7.10 -1.82
N GLN A 101 -12.83 -8.30 -1.62
CA GLN A 101 -11.80 -8.88 -2.49
C GLN A 101 -12.35 -9.47 -3.77
N ILE A 102 -13.58 -9.98 -3.77
CA ILE A 102 -14.30 -10.34 -5.00
C ILE A 102 -14.52 -9.07 -5.84
N LEU A 103 -14.89 -7.96 -5.20
CA LEU A 103 -15.01 -6.67 -5.89
C LEU A 103 -13.66 -6.18 -6.43
N LEU A 104 -12.59 -6.25 -5.63
CA LEU A 104 -11.23 -5.92 -6.08
C LEU A 104 -10.80 -6.76 -7.30
N ALA A 105 -11.12 -8.06 -7.30
CA ALA A 105 -10.84 -8.92 -8.44
C ALA A 105 -11.57 -8.44 -9.71
N TYR A 106 -12.79 -7.92 -9.59
CA TYR A 106 -13.46 -7.25 -10.69
C TYR A 106 -12.78 -5.93 -11.06
N GLU A 107 -12.48 -5.04 -10.10
CA GLU A 107 -11.86 -3.73 -10.35
C GLU A 107 -10.56 -3.86 -11.17
N VAL A 108 -9.75 -4.87 -10.85
CA VAL A 108 -8.43 -5.12 -11.45
C VAL A 108 -8.49 -5.93 -12.75
N THR A 109 -9.35 -6.97 -12.83
CA THR A 109 -9.38 -7.88 -13.99
C THR A 109 -10.47 -7.58 -15.00
N LYS A 110 -11.47 -6.76 -14.61
CA LYS A 110 -12.72 -6.49 -15.31
C LYS A 110 -13.50 -7.76 -15.74
N LYS A 111 -13.22 -8.93 -15.16
CA LYS A 111 -13.92 -10.19 -15.46
C LYS A 111 -15.34 -10.16 -14.86
N ASP A 112 -16.34 -10.21 -15.74
CA ASP A 112 -17.77 -10.07 -15.40
C ASP A 112 -18.29 -11.08 -14.35
N ARG A 113 -17.71 -12.29 -14.28
CA ARG A 113 -18.08 -13.29 -13.26
C ARG A 113 -17.93 -12.76 -11.83
N TYR A 114 -16.91 -11.92 -11.57
CA TYR A 114 -16.70 -11.33 -10.24
C TYR A 114 -17.70 -10.22 -9.96
N ARG A 115 -18.08 -9.45 -10.98
CA ARG A 115 -19.16 -8.46 -10.88
C ARG A 115 -20.49 -9.12 -10.52
N LYS A 116 -20.87 -10.21 -11.21
CA LYS A 116 -22.09 -10.97 -10.93
C LYS A 116 -22.11 -11.54 -9.51
N ALA A 117 -20.98 -12.06 -9.05
CA ALA A 117 -20.82 -12.53 -7.68
C ALA A 117 -20.99 -11.38 -6.67
N ALA A 118 -20.29 -10.26 -6.88
CA ALA A 118 -20.42 -9.08 -6.02
C ALA A 118 -21.85 -8.51 -6.02
N GLU A 119 -22.52 -8.46 -7.17
CA GLU A 119 -23.92 -8.05 -7.28
C GLU A 119 -24.86 -8.96 -6.46
N THR A 120 -24.62 -10.27 -6.49
CA THR A 120 -25.38 -11.24 -5.69
C THR A 120 -25.19 -11.01 -4.20
N ILE A 121 -23.95 -10.80 -3.76
CA ILE A 121 -23.65 -10.46 -2.35
C ILE A 121 -24.36 -9.17 -1.99
N PHE A 122 -24.19 -8.11 -2.79
CA PHE A 122 -24.77 -6.78 -2.56
C PHE A 122 -26.29 -6.82 -2.37
N ARG A 123 -27.00 -7.54 -3.25
CA ARG A 123 -28.45 -7.71 -3.15
C ARG A 123 -28.86 -8.40 -1.85
N SER A 124 -28.06 -9.33 -1.36
CA SER A 124 -28.31 -10.03 -0.10
C SER A 124 -27.90 -9.24 1.15
N THR A 125 -26.99 -8.27 1.02
CA THR A 125 -26.37 -7.56 2.15
C THR A 125 -26.90 -6.15 2.37
N ILE A 126 -27.42 -5.47 1.34
CA ILE A 126 -27.81 -4.05 1.41
C ILE A 126 -28.92 -3.76 2.43
N ASN A 127 -29.79 -4.75 2.67
CA ASN A 127 -30.91 -4.66 3.62
C ASN A 127 -30.72 -5.60 4.82
N LEU A 128 -29.49 -6.00 5.15
CA LEU A 128 -29.23 -6.86 6.30
C LEU A 128 -29.85 -6.25 7.56
N PRO A 129 -30.76 -6.95 8.26
CA PRO A 129 -31.39 -6.40 9.45
C PRO A 129 -30.30 -6.26 10.51
N PRO A 130 -30.05 -5.04 11.00
CA PRO A 130 -28.98 -4.86 11.97
C PRO A 130 -29.30 -5.70 13.21
N GLY A 131 -30.51 -5.70 13.76
CA GLY A 131 -30.86 -6.24 15.10
C GLY A 131 -30.18 -7.54 15.52
N ASN A 132 -30.49 -8.67 14.86
CA ASN A 132 -30.05 -10.01 15.30
C ASN A 132 -28.75 -10.51 14.65
N THR A 133 -28.17 -9.74 13.73
CA THR A 133 -26.97 -10.14 12.99
C THR A 133 -25.71 -9.81 13.80
N ALA A 134 -24.71 -10.69 13.82
CA ALA A 134 -23.43 -10.41 14.48
C ALA A 134 -22.83 -9.10 13.94
N ALA A 135 -22.28 -8.24 14.82
CA ALA A 135 -21.89 -6.89 14.42
C ALA A 135 -20.76 -6.88 13.40
N ILE A 136 -19.85 -7.85 13.48
CA ILE A 136 -18.79 -8.08 12.49
C ILE A 136 -19.35 -8.27 11.07
N LYS A 137 -20.37 -9.13 10.90
CA LYS A 137 -20.97 -9.41 9.58
C LYS A 137 -21.62 -8.16 9.00
N VAL A 138 -22.30 -7.37 9.85
CA VAL A 138 -22.89 -6.10 9.42
C VAL A 138 -21.79 -5.10 9.05
N ALA A 139 -20.71 -5.01 9.81
CA ALA A 139 -19.60 -4.09 9.53
C ALA A 139 -18.91 -4.42 8.20
N GLU A 140 -18.65 -5.70 7.92
CA GLU A 140 -18.09 -6.17 6.64
C GLU A 140 -19.04 -5.87 5.47
N ALA A 141 -20.33 -6.16 5.64
CA ALA A 141 -21.35 -5.85 4.65
C ALA A 141 -21.42 -4.35 4.33
N LEU A 142 -21.37 -3.47 5.34
CA LEU A 142 -21.43 -2.02 5.13
C LEU A 142 -20.20 -1.49 4.41
N ALA A 143 -19.01 -1.99 4.74
CA ALA A 143 -17.77 -1.63 4.04
C ALA A 143 -17.82 -2.03 2.56
N PHE A 144 -18.25 -3.27 2.29
CA PHE A 144 -18.44 -3.76 0.93
C PHE A 144 -19.52 -2.99 0.18
N ASN A 145 -20.69 -2.77 0.77
CA ASN A 145 -21.80 -2.04 0.16
C ASN A 145 -21.38 -0.61 -0.19
N ALA A 146 -20.61 0.07 0.67
CA ALA A 146 -20.06 1.39 0.37
C ALA A 146 -19.16 1.39 -0.87
N ALA A 147 -18.24 0.41 -0.97
CA ALA A 147 -17.36 0.26 -2.12
C ALA A 147 -18.14 -0.07 -3.40
N TYR A 148 -19.08 -1.00 -3.34
CA TYR A 148 -19.93 -1.38 -4.46
C TYR A 148 -20.80 -0.21 -4.94
N THR A 149 -21.43 0.51 -4.02
CA THR A 149 -22.24 1.69 -4.32
C THR A 149 -21.41 2.78 -4.98
N SER A 150 -20.18 3.01 -4.50
CA SER A 150 -19.27 3.98 -5.11
C SER A 150 -18.87 3.56 -6.53
N LEU A 151 -18.39 2.33 -6.71
CA LEU A 151 -17.91 1.81 -7.99
C LEU A 151 -18.97 1.87 -9.10
N PHE A 152 -20.23 1.58 -8.77
CA PHE A 152 -21.33 1.59 -9.74
C PHE A 152 -22.19 2.85 -9.70
N GLN A 153 -21.72 3.90 -9.02
CA GLN A 153 -22.39 5.20 -8.90
C GLN A 153 -23.85 5.10 -8.42
N LEU A 154 -24.14 4.27 -7.44
CA LEU A 154 -25.49 3.99 -6.92
C LEU A 154 -25.87 4.93 -5.76
N ASP A 155 -25.60 6.22 -5.90
CA ASP A 155 -25.62 7.22 -4.82
C ASP A 155 -26.91 7.25 -3.97
N SER A 156 -28.06 6.86 -4.53
CA SER A 156 -29.33 6.75 -3.81
C SER A 156 -29.31 5.73 -2.66
N LEU A 157 -28.32 4.84 -2.60
CA LEU A 157 -28.18 3.80 -1.58
C LEU A 157 -27.32 4.23 -0.38
N TYR A 158 -26.59 5.36 -0.48
CA TYR A 158 -25.80 5.89 0.63
C TYR A 158 -26.60 6.13 1.92
N PRO A 159 -27.84 6.65 1.91
CA PRO A 159 -28.62 6.81 3.14
C PRO A 159 -28.83 5.49 3.91
N ALA A 160 -29.06 4.38 3.22
CA ALA A 160 -29.23 3.07 3.85
C ALA A 160 -27.93 2.57 4.49
N ILE A 161 -26.80 2.75 3.80
CA ILE A 161 -25.46 2.41 4.31
C ILE A 161 -25.14 3.23 5.57
N LEU A 162 -25.39 4.54 5.53
CA LEU A 162 -25.19 5.42 6.68
C LEU A 162 -26.07 5.01 7.87
N ALA A 163 -27.33 4.65 7.63
CA ALA A 163 -28.23 4.15 8.67
C ALA A 163 -27.70 2.85 9.31
N GLY A 164 -27.14 1.93 8.51
CA GLY A 164 -26.50 0.72 9.00
C GLY A 164 -25.31 1.02 9.92
N PHE A 165 -24.40 1.92 9.53
CA PHE A 165 -23.28 2.32 10.39
C PHE A 165 -23.78 2.98 11.70
N ARG A 166 -24.83 3.81 11.63
CA ARG A 166 -25.42 4.44 12.83
C ARG A 166 -26.03 3.40 13.77
N SER A 167 -26.71 2.39 13.22
CA SER A 167 -27.24 1.28 14.00
C SER A 167 -26.12 0.50 14.70
N LEU A 168 -24.99 0.25 14.01
CA LEU A 168 -23.84 -0.40 14.62
C LEU A 168 -23.24 0.41 15.78
N GLN A 169 -23.11 1.72 15.63
CA GLN A 169 -22.58 2.59 16.68
C GLN A 169 -23.42 2.62 17.96
N GLN A 170 -24.71 2.32 17.87
CA GLN A 170 -25.65 2.30 19.00
C GLN A 170 -25.61 0.98 19.79
N ARG A 171 -24.93 -0.06 19.28
CA ARG A 171 -24.89 -1.37 19.93
C ARG A 171 -23.78 -1.44 20.97
N THR A 172 -23.98 -2.34 21.93
CA THR A 172 -22.89 -2.80 22.79
C THR A 172 -22.06 -3.79 22.00
N LEU A 173 -20.88 -3.35 21.55
CA LEU A 173 -19.93 -4.18 20.80
C LEU A 173 -18.98 -4.90 21.76
N THR A 174 -18.60 -6.12 21.41
CA THR A 174 -17.52 -6.84 22.10
C THR A 174 -16.18 -6.12 21.91
N TYR A 175 -15.17 -6.55 22.67
CA TYR A 175 -13.80 -6.03 22.57
C TYR A 175 -13.24 -6.13 21.14
N GLU A 176 -13.49 -7.25 20.46
CA GLU A 176 -12.98 -7.52 19.11
C GLU A 176 -13.85 -6.90 18.01
N GLU A 177 -15.17 -6.72 18.24
CA GLU A 177 -16.07 -6.10 17.25
C GLU A 177 -15.89 -4.58 17.14
N ARG A 178 -15.52 -3.91 18.24
CA ARG A 178 -15.33 -2.45 18.25
C ARG A 178 -14.34 -1.94 17.20
N PRO A 179 -13.10 -2.45 17.10
CA PRO A 179 -12.15 -2.01 16.09
C PRO A 179 -12.60 -2.34 14.66
N LEU A 180 -13.43 -3.38 14.46
CA LEU A 180 -13.91 -3.77 13.13
C LEU A 180 -14.91 -2.75 12.57
N LEU A 181 -15.75 -2.15 13.43
CA LEU A 181 -16.55 -1.00 13.02
C LEU A 181 -15.68 0.15 12.51
N SER A 182 -14.63 0.52 13.25
CA SER A 182 -13.68 1.56 12.84
C SER A 182 -12.93 1.21 11.56
N LEU A 183 -12.54 -0.05 11.39
CA LEU A 183 -11.92 -0.56 10.16
C LEU A 183 -12.86 -0.40 8.96
N SER A 184 -14.13 -0.78 9.11
CA SER A 184 -15.15 -0.66 8.06
C SER A 184 -15.47 0.79 7.70
N LEU A 185 -15.51 1.69 8.68
CA LEU A 185 -15.64 3.13 8.45
C LEU A 185 -14.44 3.67 7.66
N LEU A 186 -13.22 3.32 8.07
CA LEU A 186 -12.00 3.71 7.39
C LEU A 186 -11.95 3.18 5.95
N TYR A 187 -12.32 1.92 5.73
CA TYR A 187 -12.40 1.32 4.39
C TYR A 187 -13.44 2.02 3.51
N ALA A 188 -14.63 2.30 4.02
CA ALA A 188 -15.67 3.02 3.28
C ALA A 188 -15.23 4.43 2.87
N LEU A 189 -14.54 5.16 3.77
CA LEU A 189 -13.99 6.50 3.47
C LEU A 189 -12.96 6.49 2.35
N ASP A 190 -12.18 5.41 2.23
CA ASP A 190 -11.16 5.24 1.19
C ASP A 190 -11.76 4.99 -0.21
N LYS A 191 -13.01 4.52 -0.25
CA LYS A 191 -13.71 4.14 -1.49
C LYS A 191 -14.74 5.18 -1.95
N ILE A 192 -15.25 6.02 -1.05
CA ILE A 192 -16.25 7.03 -1.37
C ILE A 192 -15.56 8.36 -1.72
N PRO A 193 -15.92 9.03 -2.83
CA PRO A 193 -15.41 10.37 -3.15
C PRO A 193 -15.70 11.40 -2.06
N THR A 194 -14.72 12.27 -1.78
CA THR A 194 -14.75 13.20 -0.63
C THR A 194 -15.81 14.29 -0.72
N ASP A 195 -16.32 14.58 -1.91
CA ASP A 195 -17.39 15.54 -2.19
C ASP A 195 -18.78 15.00 -1.80
N LYS A 196 -18.93 13.67 -1.69
CA LYS A 196 -20.20 13.05 -1.30
C LYS A 196 -20.55 13.39 0.15
N LYS A 197 -21.81 13.74 0.40
CA LYS A 197 -22.30 14.08 1.75
C LYS A 197 -22.02 12.98 2.79
N ILE A 198 -22.27 11.71 2.43
CA ILE A 198 -22.05 10.56 3.32
C ILE A 198 -20.60 10.49 3.81
N TRP A 199 -19.63 10.91 2.99
CA TRP A 199 -18.21 10.87 3.36
C TRP A 199 -17.95 11.67 4.64
N LYS A 200 -18.50 12.90 4.74
CA LYS A 200 -18.38 13.75 5.93
C LYS A 200 -19.08 13.14 7.15
N ASP A 201 -20.23 12.50 6.94
CA ASP A 201 -20.97 11.81 8.00
C ASP A 201 -20.14 10.63 8.57
N LEU A 202 -19.56 9.79 7.69
CA LEU A 202 -18.71 8.66 8.09
C LEU A 202 -17.39 9.10 8.73
N LEU A 203 -16.79 10.20 8.25
CA LEU A 203 -15.57 10.77 8.85
C LEU A 203 -15.82 11.18 10.30
N THR A 204 -16.94 11.87 10.55
CA THR A 204 -17.35 12.28 11.90
C THR A 204 -17.50 11.06 12.81
N MET A 205 -18.09 9.98 12.28
CA MET A 205 -18.27 8.71 12.99
C MET A 205 -16.93 8.04 13.33
N LEU A 206 -15.99 7.99 12.39
CA LEU A 206 -14.64 7.47 12.60
C LEU A 206 -13.89 8.27 13.67
N GLN A 207 -13.91 9.61 13.57
CA GLN A 207 -13.25 10.50 14.53
C GLN A 207 -13.80 10.34 15.95
N ALA A 208 -15.12 10.21 16.09
CA ALA A 208 -15.75 9.95 17.39
C ALA A 208 -15.30 8.61 17.99
N ASP A 209 -15.15 7.57 17.16
CA ASP A 209 -14.68 6.27 17.63
C ASP A 209 -13.19 6.27 17.98
N ALA A 210 -12.37 6.90 17.13
CA ALA A 210 -10.94 7.07 17.35
C ALA A 210 -10.65 7.78 18.68
N LYS A 211 -11.41 8.84 19.02
CA LYS A 211 -11.29 9.53 20.31
C LYS A 211 -11.57 8.61 21.49
N LYS A 212 -12.60 7.75 21.40
CA LYS A 212 -12.94 6.78 22.47
C LYS A 212 -11.85 5.73 22.61
N LEU A 213 -11.35 5.18 21.49
CA LEU A 213 -10.25 4.22 21.49
C LEU A 213 -8.98 4.85 22.06
N ARG A 214 -8.66 6.11 21.72
CA ARG A 214 -7.49 6.81 22.25
C ARG A 214 -7.51 6.90 23.77
N LEU A 215 -8.67 7.23 24.36
CA LEU A 215 -8.84 7.31 25.81
C LEU A 215 -8.71 5.95 26.52
N ALA A 216 -8.95 4.85 25.81
CA ALA A 216 -8.84 3.49 26.34
C ALA A 216 -7.43 2.88 26.18
N GLN A 217 -6.50 3.57 25.51
CA GLN A 217 -5.15 3.06 25.31
C GLN A 217 -4.35 3.11 26.62
N ASP A 218 -3.70 2.00 26.97
CA ASP A 218 -2.72 1.95 28.04
C ASP A 218 -1.50 2.80 27.66
N THR A 219 -1.27 3.89 28.38
CA THR A 219 -0.24 4.87 28.03
C THR A 219 1.18 4.36 28.30
N ALA A 220 1.38 3.29 29.07
CA ALA A 220 2.71 2.72 29.33
C ALA A 220 3.17 1.84 28.17
N THR A 221 2.31 0.91 27.75
CA THR A 221 2.58 -0.14 26.76
C THR A 221 2.10 0.22 25.35
N GLY A 222 1.14 1.15 25.21
CA GLY A 222 0.47 1.45 23.95
C GLY A 222 -0.57 0.39 23.55
N LYS A 223 -0.89 -0.56 24.42
CA LYS A 223 -1.91 -1.59 24.15
C LYS A 223 -3.32 -1.11 24.45
N TRP A 224 -4.29 -1.86 23.94
CA TRP A 224 -5.64 -1.87 24.49
C TRP A 224 -5.79 -3.11 25.38
N PRO A 225 -5.94 -2.96 26.71
CA PRO A 225 -6.09 -4.12 27.59
C PRO A 225 -7.45 -4.80 27.38
N ALA A 226 -7.44 -6.11 27.18
CA ALA A 226 -8.66 -6.90 26.98
C ALA A 226 -9.44 -7.14 28.27
N ALA A 227 -8.79 -7.03 29.44
CA ALA A 227 -9.37 -7.36 30.74
C ALA A 227 -10.06 -8.74 30.78
N GLY A 228 -9.44 -9.74 30.15
CA GLY A 228 -9.95 -11.12 30.08
C GLY A 228 -11.03 -11.37 29.01
N LYS A 229 -11.39 -10.37 28.20
CA LYS A 229 -12.41 -10.51 27.14
C LYS A 229 -11.93 -11.30 25.92
N THR A 230 -10.62 -11.50 25.77
CA THR A 230 -10.01 -12.34 24.74
C THR A 230 -8.70 -12.92 25.27
N ASP A 231 -8.13 -13.89 24.56
CA ASP A 231 -6.81 -14.45 24.87
C ASP A 231 -5.69 -13.44 24.59
N GLU A 232 -4.46 -13.76 25.02
CA GLU A 232 -3.33 -12.85 24.85
C GLU A 232 -3.04 -12.54 23.37
N ALA A 233 -3.22 -13.50 22.46
CA ALA A 233 -2.99 -13.29 21.03
C ALA A 233 -4.06 -12.40 20.39
N GLY A 234 -5.33 -12.55 20.81
CA GLY A 234 -6.45 -11.68 20.44
C GLY A 234 -6.24 -10.25 20.92
N GLU A 235 -5.72 -10.05 22.14
CA GLU A 235 -5.38 -8.72 22.65
C GLU A 235 -4.36 -8.01 21.76
N TYR A 236 -3.29 -8.70 21.33
CA TYR A 236 -2.30 -8.15 20.42
C TYR A 236 -2.86 -7.90 19.02
N ALA A 237 -3.74 -8.78 18.52
CA ALA A 237 -4.37 -8.60 17.21
C ALA A 237 -5.28 -7.37 17.19
N THR A 238 -6.13 -7.21 18.22
CA THR A 238 -6.96 -6.01 18.39
C THR A 238 -6.11 -4.76 18.56
N THR A 239 -5.04 -4.83 19.35
CA THR A 239 -4.09 -3.70 19.49
C THR A 239 -3.48 -3.33 18.13
N ALA A 240 -3.05 -4.31 17.34
CA ALA A 240 -2.48 -4.07 16.02
C ALA A 240 -3.50 -3.41 15.08
N LEU A 241 -4.74 -3.89 15.10
CA LEU A 241 -5.80 -3.37 14.25
C LEU A 241 -6.18 -1.93 14.60
N ILE A 242 -6.32 -1.59 15.89
CA ILE A 242 -6.59 -0.22 16.33
C ILE A 242 -5.42 0.70 15.95
N ALA A 243 -4.18 0.25 16.18
CA ALA A 243 -2.99 1.00 15.80
C ALA A 243 -2.92 1.23 14.29
N TYR A 244 -3.30 0.25 13.46
CA TYR A 244 -3.39 0.43 12.00
C TYR A 244 -4.43 1.51 11.63
N ILE A 245 -5.63 1.46 12.22
CA ILE A 245 -6.69 2.46 11.98
C ILE A 245 -6.18 3.87 12.32
N PHE A 246 -5.48 4.00 13.45
CA PHE A 246 -4.87 5.26 13.89
C PHE A 246 -3.77 5.72 12.94
N ALA A 247 -2.92 4.81 12.48
CA ALA A 247 -1.80 5.11 11.61
C ALA A 247 -2.30 5.58 10.24
N LYS A 248 -3.14 4.77 9.58
CA LYS A 248 -3.72 5.10 8.26
C LYS A 248 -4.61 6.34 8.35
N GLY A 249 -5.44 6.45 9.39
CA GLY A 249 -6.27 7.62 9.62
C GLY A 249 -5.43 8.91 9.76
N ALA A 250 -4.30 8.87 10.48
CA ALA A 250 -3.42 10.03 10.61
C ALA A 250 -2.70 10.36 9.29
N ARG A 251 -2.24 9.35 8.54
CA ARG A 251 -1.61 9.55 7.22
C ARG A 251 -2.55 10.21 6.23
N LEU A 252 -3.82 9.79 6.22
CA LEU A 252 -4.84 10.34 5.33
C LEU A 252 -5.45 11.66 5.84
N GLY A 253 -5.05 12.13 7.03
CA GLY A 253 -5.57 13.37 7.63
C GLY A 253 -6.99 13.26 8.18
N TYR A 254 -7.50 12.04 8.38
CA TYR A 254 -8.84 11.79 8.93
C TYR A 254 -8.89 11.97 10.45
N VAL A 255 -7.77 11.73 11.13
CA VAL A 255 -7.57 11.99 12.57
C VAL A 255 -6.29 12.80 12.78
N GLU A 256 -6.11 13.34 13.98
CA GLU A 256 -4.98 14.20 14.32
C GLU A 256 -3.63 13.49 14.19
N ALA A 257 -2.58 14.22 13.83
CA ALA A 257 -1.23 13.66 13.60
C ALA A 257 -0.62 12.95 14.82
N GLU A 258 -1.14 13.20 16.04
CA GLU A 258 -0.71 12.48 17.24
C GLU A 258 -1.02 10.98 17.21
N TYR A 259 -2.07 10.57 16.50
CA TYR A 259 -2.49 9.17 16.41
C TYR A 259 -1.41 8.29 15.76
N ALA A 260 -0.65 8.83 14.80
CA ALA A 260 0.51 8.15 14.22
C ALA A 260 1.57 7.79 15.28
N ARG A 261 1.84 8.68 16.25
CA ARG A 261 2.79 8.41 17.34
C ARG A 261 2.27 7.32 18.28
N LEU A 262 0.96 7.32 18.56
CA LEU A 262 0.32 6.29 19.39
C LEU A 262 0.40 4.92 18.71
N SER A 263 0.15 4.86 17.40
CA SER A 263 0.29 3.63 16.61
C SER A 263 1.71 3.09 16.61
N ARG A 264 2.69 3.99 16.44
CA ARG A 264 4.11 3.61 16.46
C ARG A 264 4.49 2.97 17.79
N LYS A 265 4.01 3.52 18.90
CA LYS A 265 4.22 2.94 20.23
C LYS A 265 3.65 1.53 20.35
N SER A 266 2.43 1.31 19.87
CA SER A 266 1.81 -0.02 19.84
C SER A 266 2.62 -1.01 19.00
N TYR A 267 3.08 -0.57 17.81
CA TYR A 267 3.90 -1.39 16.92
C TYR A 267 5.22 -1.82 17.57
N ASP A 268 5.97 -0.87 18.13
CA ASP A 268 7.24 -1.16 18.80
C ASP A 268 7.05 -2.12 19.98
N TYR A 269 5.97 -1.95 20.75
CA TYR A 269 5.62 -2.84 21.85
C TYR A 269 5.31 -4.25 21.36
N ILE A 270 4.45 -4.41 20.35
CA ILE A 270 4.12 -5.72 19.76
C ILE A 270 5.39 -6.42 19.28
N GLN A 271 6.27 -5.71 18.56
CA GLN A 271 7.54 -6.27 18.11
C GLN A 271 8.43 -6.72 19.28
N GLN A 272 8.49 -5.96 20.38
CA GLN A 272 9.24 -6.32 21.57
C GLN A 272 8.72 -7.62 22.20
N GLN A 273 7.40 -7.77 22.33
CA GLN A 273 6.80 -8.98 22.91
C GLN A 273 7.03 -10.21 22.03
N PHE A 274 6.92 -10.04 20.71
CA PHE A 274 7.24 -11.10 19.76
C PHE A 274 8.72 -11.40 19.65
N ARG A 275 9.66 -10.58 20.14
CA ARG A 275 11.09 -10.92 20.28
C ARG A 275 11.39 -11.81 21.47
N GLY A 276 10.59 -11.67 22.52
CA GLY A 276 10.92 -12.13 23.87
C GLY A 276 11.90 -11.15 24.53
N ALA A 277 11.78 -10.98 25.85
CA ALA A 277 12.74 -10.17 26.60
C ALA A 277 14.14 -10.77 26.39
N LYS A 278 15.11 -9.96 25.93
CA LYS A 278 16.52 -10.32 26.07
C LYS A 278 16.72 -10.62 27.56
N THR A 279 17.09 -11.85 27.89
CA THR A 279 17.71 -12.09 29.19
C THR A 279 18.93 -11.18 29.24
N THR A 280 18.87 -10.17 30.12
CA THR A 280 20.04 -9.42 30.54
C THR A 280 20.99 -10.41 31.16
N THR A 281 21.81 -11.07 30.34
CA THR A 281 23.03 -11.70 30.79
C THR A 281 23.93 -10.54 31.18
N GLY A 282 24.07 -10.34 32.49
CA GLY A 282 24.97 -9.34 33.04
C GLY A 282 26.37 -9.58 32.48
N ARG A 283 26.80 -8.71 31.57
CA ARG A 283 28.21 -8.53 31.28
C ARG A 283 28.68 -7.45 32.23
N GLY A 284 29.14 -7.89 33.40
CA GLY A 284 30.08 -7.09 34.17
C GLY A 284 31.32 -6.90 33.30
N GLU A 285 31.60 -5.65 32.96
CA GLU A 285 32.89 -5.24 32.47
C GLU A 285 33.95 -5.62 33.51
N LYS A 286 34.81 -6.57 33.17
CA LYS A 286 36.17 -6.57 33.66
C LYS A 286 37.07 -6.44 32.45
N GLY A 287 37.72 -5.29 32.37
CA GLY A 287 38.74 -5.01 31.37
C GLY A 287 39.88 -6.01 31.46
N SER A 288 40.36 -6.43 30.32
CA SER A 288 41.76 -6.79 30.15
C SER A 288 42.17 -6.35 28.75
N THR A 289 43.17 -5.50 28.74
CA THR A 289 43.84 -4.91 27.59
C THR A 289 44.28 -5.94 26.55
N ASP A 290 44.17 -5.51 25.30
CA ASP A 290 44.80 -6.02 24.09
C ASP A 290 46.27 -6.42 24.32
N PRO A 291 46.80 -7.41 23.58
CA PRO A 291 47.60 -6.98 22.44
C PRO A 291 47.42 -7.86 21.17
N GLY A 292 47.19 -7.19 20.04
CA GLY A 292 48.09 -7.20 18.87
C GLY A 292 48.19 -8.49 18.02
N PRO A 293 48.10 -8.40 16.68
CA PRO A 293 47.98 -9.56 15.81
C PRO A 293 49.35 -10.17 15.47
N GLY A 294 49.45 -11.50 15.52
CA GLY A 294 50.62 -12.27 15.09
C GLY A 294 50.22 -13.51 14.29
N ASN A 295 50.55 -13.51 13.00
CA ASN A 295 50.46 -14.64 12.08
C ASN A 295 51.27 -15.85 12.55
N ALA A 296 50.74 -17.08 12.39
CA ALA A 296 51.45 -18.24 11.80
C ALA A 296 50.56 -19.50 11.77
N VAL A 297 50.75 -20.28 10.70
CA VAL A 297 50.06 -21.53 10.34
C VAL A 297 50.81 -22.76 10.96
N PRO A 298 50.54 -24.05 10.62
CA PRO A 298 49.93 -25.05 11.50
C PRO A 298 50.82 -26.28 11.81
N SER A 299 50.46 -27.14 12.78
CA SER A 299 50.76 -28.60 12.72
C SER A 299 49.93 -29.36 13.78
N LYS A 300 49.11 -30.35 13.38
CA LYS A 300 49.33 -31.82 13.34
C LYS A 300 49.37 -32.53 14.71
N GLY A 301 48.69 -33.68 14.76
CA GLY A 301 48.88 -34.74 15.77
C GLY A 301 47.68 -34.89 16.70
N SER A 302 46.59 -35.55 16.32
CA SER A 302 46.40 -37.02 16.23
C SER A 302 46.45 -37.75 17.58
N LYS A 303 45.44 -38.63 17.73
CA LYS A 303 45.46 -39.95 18.38
C LYS A 303 45.11 -39.97 19.87
N THR A 304 43.89 -40.44 20.19
CA THR A 304 43.54 -41.84 20.60
C THR A 304 43.80 -42.03 22.09
N SER A 305 43.02 -42.75 22.90
CA SER A 305 41.89 -43.65 22.71
C SER A 305 41.49 -44.12 24.11
N ASN A 306 40.23 -44.54 24.24
CA ASN A 306 39.79 -45.69 25.01
C ASN A 306 40.11 -45.76 26.51
N GLY A 307 39.03 -45.74 27.30
CA GLY A 307 38.38 -47.02 27.59
C GLY A 307 38.23 -47.40 29.06
N ARG A 308 37.04 -47.97 29.33
CA ARG A 308 36.67 -48.90 30.41
C ARG A 308 36.50 -48.31 31.81
N VAL A 309 35.29 -48.31 32.38
CA VAL A 309 34.38 -49.40 32.85
C VAL A 309 34.41 -49.44 34.39
N ARG A 310 33.21 -49.22 34.94
CA ARG A 310 32.61 -49.47 36.28
C ARG A 310 33.29 -50.54 37.16
N PRO A 311 33.15 -50.51 38.51
CA PRO A 311 31.83 -50.48 39.20
C PRO A 311 31.71 -49.70 40.53
N LYS A 312 30.45 -49.54 40.99
CA LYS A 312 30.04 -49.08 42.33
C LYS A 312 30.52 -50.06 43.43
N PRO A 313 30.63 -49.60 44.68
CA PRO A 313 29.57 -49.92 45.65
C PRO A 313 29.18 -48.75 46.56
N ALA A 314 28.27 -49.06 47.49
CA ALA A 314 27.31 -48.18 48.16
C ALA A 314 27.76 -47.60 49.51
N ASN A 315 26.91 -46.67 49.99
CA ASN A 315 26.74 -46.13 51.35
C ASN A 315 27.83 -45.23 51.91
N GLN A 316 27.49 -43.95 52.09
CA GLN A 316 27.30 -43.41 53.44
C GLN A 316 26.57 -42.06 53.41
N VAL A 317 25.73 -41.91 54.44
CA VAL A 317 24.95 -40.73 54.79
C VAL A 317 25.90 -39.62 55.24
N ALA A 318 25.76 -38.44 54.67
CA ALA A 318 26.23 -37.20 55.28
C ALA A 318 25.31 -36.06 54.82
N GLU A 319 24.64 -35.45 55.78
CA GLU A 319 23.97 -34.17 55.64
C GLU A 319 24.97 -33.12 55.15
N ASP A 320 24.62 -32.39 54.09
CA ASP A 320 25.27 -31.12 53.82
C ASP A 320 24.23 -30.13 53.29
N LYS A 321 23.93 -29.13 54.14
CA LYS A 321 23.15 -27.94 53.79
C LYS A 321 23.88 -27.21 52.66
N LYS A 322 23.38 -27.31 51.43
CA LYS A 322 23.69 -26.34 50.36
C LYS A 322 22.43 -25.60 49.95
N THR A 323 22.32 -24.40 50.53
CA THR A 323 21.82 -23.16 49.92
C THR A 323 21.24 -23.31 48.51
N GLY A 324 19.92 -23.44 48.44
CA GLY A 324 19.16 -23.32 47.20
C GLY A 324 19.20 -21.88 46.69
N THR A 325 20.07 -21.62 45.72
CA THR A 325 20.03 -20.43 44.86
C THR A 325 20.60 -20.83 43.49
N ASN A 326 19.73 -21.37 42.61
CA ASN A 326 19.88 -21.28 41.14
C ASN A 326 18.74 -21.92 40.31
N ASP A 327 17.67 -22.47 40.93
CA ASP A 327 16.57 -23.09 40.15
C ASP A 327 15.39 -22.14 39.84
N ARG A 328 15.33 -20.93 40.43
CA ARG A 328 14.23 -20.00 40.18
C ARG A 328 14.38 -19.21 38.87
N GLU A 329 15.58 -18.77 38.51
CA GLU A 329 15.84 -18.01 37.26
C GLU A 329 15.76 -18.89 36.00
N THR A 330 16.30 -20.12 36.05
CA THR A 330 16.21 -21.09 34.95
C THR A 330 14.78 -21.56 34.70
N THR A 331 13.98 -21.74 35.76
CA THR A 331 12.57 -22.12 35.65
C THR A 331 11.70 -20.97 35.12
N THR A 332 11.94 -19.72 35.55
CA THR A 332 11.21 -18.54 35.03
C THR A 332 11.57 -18.25 33.57
N ALA A 333 12.84 -18.34 33.18
CA ALA A 333 13.24 -18.14 31.79
C ALA A 333 12.65 -19.20 30.85
N LYS A 334 12.65 -20.48 31.26
CA LYS A 334 12.05 -21.58 30.50
C LYS A 334 10.53 -21.45 30.39
N THR A 335 9.87 -21.00 31.46
CA THR A 335 8.42 -20.74 31.48
C THR A 335 8.04 -19.53 30.62
N ALA A 336 8.83 -18.44 30.67
CA ALA A 336 8.66 -17.29 29.80
C ALA A 336 8.86 -17.65 28.32
N GLY A 337 9.91 -18.44 28.00
CA GLY A 337 10.14 -18.95 26.66
C GLY A 337 8.99 -19.81 26.13
N ARG A 338 8.44 -20.70 26.98
CA ARG A 338 7.27 -21.52 26.63
C ARG A 338 6.02 -20.67 26.39
N ARG A 339 5.74 -19.68 27.24
CA ARG A 339 4.62 -18.74 27.06
C ARG A 339 4.73 -17.95 25.75
N ILE A 340 5.91 -17.40 25.46
CA ILE A 340 6.14 -16.65 24.21
C ILE A 340 5.96 -17.55 22.99
N SER A 341 6.41 -18.82 23.07
CA SER A 341 6.21 -19.78 21.98
C SER A 341 4.73 -20.10 21.74
N SER A 342 3.93 -20.29 22.80
CA SER A 342 2.49 -20.53 22.66
C SER A 342 1.73 -19.30 22.18
N LEU A 343 2.15 -18.10 22.61
CA LEU A 343 1.60 -16.84 22.12
C LEU A 343 1.79 -16.69 20.62
N ARG A 344 3.03 -16.86 20.14
CA ARG A 344 3.37 -16.79 18.72
C ARG A 344 2.61 -17.84 17.91
N GLU A 345 2.53 -19.08 18.40
CA GLU A 345 1.78 -20.15 17.73
C GLU A 345 0.28 -19.81 17.63
N SER A 346 -0.33 -19.34 18.72
CA SER A 346 -1.74 -18.91 18.73
C SER A 346 -2.01 -17.72 17.79
N PHE A 347 -1.07 -16.77 17.72
CA PHE A 347 -1.19 -15.61 16.83
C PHE A 347 -1.04 -16.01 15.36
N MET A 348 -0.05 -16.83 15.04
CA MET A 348 0.30 -17.19 13.66
C MET A 348 -0.65 -18.21 13.03
N ASN A 349 -1.40 -18.96 13.82
CA ASN A 349 -2.38 -19.93 13.34
C ASN A 349 -3.74 -19.31 12.99
N ASP A 350 -3.93 -18.01 13.21
CA ASP A 350 -5.16 -17.29 12.88
C ASP A 350 -4.89 -16.22 11.80
N PRO A 351 -5.49 -16.33 10.60
CA PRO A 351 -5.23 -15.41 9.50
C PRO A 351 -5.65 -13.96 9.83
N ALA A 352 -6.71 -13.74 10.61
CA ALA A 352 -7.15 -12.40 10.98
C ALA A 352 -6.14 -11.71 11.91
N ARG A 353 -5.56 -12.47 12.84
CA ARG A 353 -4.54 -11.95 13.77
C ARG A 353 -3.28 -11.57 13.01
N VAL A 354 -2.80 -12.44 12.14
CA VAL A 354 -1.64 -12.17 11.27
C VAL A 354 -1.89 -10.97 10.37
N GLY A 355 -3.05 -10.91 9.71
CA GLY A 355 -3.44 -9.80 8.84
C GLY A 355 -3.47 -8.45 9.57
N SER A 356 -3.95 -8.43 10.83
CA SER A 356 -3.97 -7.22 11.65
C SER A 356 -2.55 -6.65 11.89
N PHE A 357 -1.56 -7.52 12.10
CA PHE A 357 -0.17 -7.08 12.24
C PHE A 357 0.44 -6.66 10.90
N ILE A 358 0.16 -7.37 9.80
CA ILE A 358 0.63 -6.99 8.46
C ILE A 358 0.13 -5.59 8.10
N LEU A 359 -1.16 -5.30 8.34
CA LEU A 359 -1.75 -3.97 8.12
C LEU A 359 -0.98 -2.89 8.87
N LEU A 360 -0.76 -3.08 10.19
CA LEU A 360 -0.02 -2.13 11.01
C LEU A 360 1.43 -1.96 10.51
N ALA A 361 2.15 -3.05 10.29
CA ALA A 361 3.55 -3.02 9.89
C ALA A 361 3.73 -2.27 8.57
N THR A 362 2.92 -2.61 7.57
CA THR A 362 2.94 -1.97 6.24
C THR A 362 2.67 -0.48 6.33
N GLU A 363 1.70 -0.08 7.16
CA GLU A 363 1.33 1.32 7.32
C GLU A 363 2.39 2.13 8.09
N ILE A 364 3.03 1.55 9.12
CA ILE A 364 4.16 2.18 9.81
C ILE A 364 5.36 2.34 8.87
N GLU A 365 5.67 1.32 8.07
CA GLU A 365 6.74 1.36 7.06
C GLU A 365 6.52 2.49 6.04
N LYS A 366 5.28 2.65 5.53
CA LYS A 366 4.91 3.79 4.66
C LYS A 366 5.23 5.13 5.33
N GLN A 367 4.91 5.29 6.62
CA GLN A 367 5.16 6.55 7.34
C GLN A 367 6.64 6.85 7.58
N GLU A 368 7.48 5.81 7.74
CA GLU A 368 8.93 5.98 7.88
C GLU A 368 9.59 6.45 6.58
N THR A 369 9.03 6.11 5.43
CA THR A 369 9.55 6.48 4.10
C THR A 369 8.93 7.76 3.52
N ALA A 370 7.80 8.23 4.06
CA ALA A 370 6.96 9.33 3.53
C ALA A 370 7.53 10.76 3.70
N ALA A 371 8.84 10.95 3.76
CA ALA A 371 9.42 12.25 4.12
C ALA A 371 9.41 13.28 2.98
N VAL A 372 9.63 12.86 1.73
CA VAL A 372 9.88 13.81 0.62
C VAL A 372 8.59 14.49 0.15
N GLY A 373 7.47 13.78 0.11
CA GLY A 373 6.17 14.28 -0.34
C GLY A 373 5.38 15.02 0.73
N LYS A 374 5.79 14.93 2.01
CA LYS A 374 5.02 15.52 3.12
C LYS A 374 4.77 17.02 2.92
N GLY A 375 3.49 17.39 2.95
CA GLY A 375 3.02 18.76 2.75
C GLY A 375 2.89 19.18 1.29
N LYS A 376 3.17 18.27 0.33
CA LYS A 376 3.01 18.52 -1.09
C LYS A 376 1.70 17.93 -1.58
N LYS A 377 1.07 18.63 -2.53
CA LYS A 377 -0.16 18.20 -3.20
C LYS A 377 0.14 17.98 -4.69
N VAL A 378 -0.12 16.77 -5.17
CA VAL A 378 0.03 16.35 -6.57
C VAL A 378 -1.34 16.36 -7.22
N LEU A 379 -1.42 16.95 -8.40
CA LEU A 379 -2.65 17.08 -9.17
C LEU A 379 -2.50 16.30 -10.47
N LEU A 380 -3.42 15.37 -10.72
CA LEU A 380 -3.54 14.70 -12.00
C LEU A 380 -4.62 15.39 -12.84
N ASP A 381 -4.32 15.67 -14.09
CA ASP A 381 -5.28 16.22 -15.03
C ASP A 381 -6.40 15.23 -15.35
N TYR A 382 -7.66 15.64 -15.19
CA TYR A 382 -8.87 14.97 -15.70
C TYR A 382 -9.66 15.89 -16.66
N TYR A 383 -9.07 17.01 -17.09
CA TYR A 383 -9.73 17.99 -17.94
C TYR A 383 -9.27 17.85 -19.40
N TYR A 384 -7.96 17.78 -19.64
CA TYR A 384 -7.39 17.61 -20.99
C TYR A 384 -7.35 16.12 -21.39
N ASN A 385 -7.10 15.21 -20.45
CA ASN A 385 -7.43 13.78 -20.58
C ASN A 385 -8.76 13.48 -19.88
N ASN A 386 -9.79 13.21 -20.66
CA ASN A 386 -11.18 13.15 -20.21
C ASN A 386 -11.99 12.17 -21.08
N GLU A 387 -11.51 10.92 -21.12
CA GLU A 387 -12.17 9.83 -21.83
C GLU A 387 -13.33 9.23 -21.02
N TRP A 388 -14.39 8.83 -21.72
CA TRP A 388 -15.61 8.30 -21.12
C TRP A 388 -15.97 6.92 -21.65
N GLN A 389 -16.46 6.05 -20.77
CA GLN A 389 -17.00 4.75 -21.13
C GLN A 389 -18.30 4.46 -20.39
N LYS A 390 -19.06 3.50 -20.91
CA LYS A 390 -20.20 2.92 -20.20
C LYS A 390 -19.72 1.86 -19.22
N ASN A 391 -20.07 2.03 -17.95
CA ASN A 391 -19.87 0.99 -16.96
C ASN A 391 -20.85 -0.18 -17.14
N ALA A 392 -20.72 -1.21 -16.32
CA ALA A 392 -21.56 -2.42 -16.40
C ALA A 392 -23.07 -2.18 -16.19
N PHE A 393 -23.47 -0.99 -15.71
CA PHE A 393 -24.87 -0.56 -15.54
C PHE A 393 -25.29 0.48 -16.58
N GLY A 394 -24.47 0.72 -17.61
CA GLY A 394 -24.74 1.69 -18.67
C GLY A 394 -24.60 3.17 -18.25
N LYS A 395 -24.03 3.43 -17.08
CA LYS A 395 -23.71 4.80 -16.64
C LYS A 395 -22.38 5.24 -17.25
N GLU A 396 -22.29 6.51 -17.62
CA GLU A 396 -21.02 7.11 -18.02
C GLU A 396 -20.07 7.15 -16.82
N GLU A 397 -18.83 6.75 -17.05
CA GLU A 397 -17.73 6.91 -16.12
C GLU A 397 -16.48 7.35 -16.86
N ARG A 398 -15.69 8.21 -16.22
CA ARG A 398 -14.36 8.55 -16.71
C ARG A 398 -13.46 7.33 -16.59
N TRP A 399 -12.65 7.07 -17.60
CA TRP A 399 -11.68 5.99 -17.60
C TRP A 399 -10.38 6.45 -18.26
N HIS A 400 -9.40 5.55 -18.27
CA HIS A 400 -8.05 5.77 -18.76
C HIS A 400 -7.24 6.76 -17.91
N TYR A 401 -6.08 6.32 -17.42
CA TYR A 401 -5.17 7.08 -16.57
C TYR A 401 -5.77 7.72 -15.31
N THR A 402 -6.92 7.26 -14.81
CA THR A 402 -7.51 7.80 -13.58
C THR A 402 -6.92 7.16 -12.30
N LEU A 403 -6.85 7.93 -11.21
CA LEU A 403 -6.37 7.52 -9.88
C LEU A 403 -7.25 6.42 -9.24
N GLU A 404 -8.54 6.39 -9.59
CA GLU A 404 -9.50 5.40 -9.10
C GLU A 404 -9.47 4.10 -9.92
N ASP A 405 -9.04 4.11 -11.18
CA ASP A 405 -9.02 2.90 -12.00
C ASP A 405 -7.89 1.97 -11.57
N ARG A 406 -8.28 0.79 -11.05
CA ARG A 406 -7.38 -0.32 -10.68
C ARG A 406 -7.13 -1.31 -11.82
N SER A 407 -7.76 -1.12 -12.99
CA SER A 407 -7.50 -1.96 -14.15
C SER A 407 -6.21 -1.57 -14.88
N ASN A 408 -5.83 -2.30 -15.92
CA ASN A 408 -4.56 -2.11 -16.60
C ASN A 408 -4.33 -0.64 -17.04
N SER A 409 -5.36 0.03 -17.54
CA SER A 409 -5.33 1.42 -18.06
C SER A 409 -5.17 2.51 -17.00
N GLY A 410 -5.32 2.20 -15.71
CA GLY A 410 -5.44 3.20 -14.66
C GLY A 410 -4.13 3.62 -14.00
N TYR A 411 -4.20 4.69 -13.21
CA TYR A 411 -3.09 5.28 -12.43
C TYR A 411 -3.20 5.05 -10.93
N HIS A 412 -4.03 4.10 -10.49
CA HIS A 412 -4.16 3.76 -9.08
C HIS A 412 -2.80 3.50 -8.38
N MET A 413 -1.96 2.64 -8.96
CA MET A 413 -0.66 2.30 -8.39
C MET A 413 0.31 3.48 -8.38
N LEU A 414 0.28 4.34 -9.40
CA LEU A 414 1.04 5.58 -9.42
C LEU A 414 0.61 6.51 -8.27
N GLY A 415 -0.70 6.65 -8.06
CA GLY A 415 -1.27 7.37 -6.92
C GLY A 415 -0.80 6.82 -5.58
N GLU A 416 -0.78 5.49 -5.41
CA GLU A 416 -0.25 4.86 -4.20
C GLU A 416 1.24 5.12 -3.98
N ILE A 417 2.05 5.17 -5.05
CA ILE A 417 3.46 5.54 -4.98
C ILE A 417 3.62 6.97 -4.45
N PHE A 418 2.85 7.95 -4.97
CA PHE A 418 2.87 9.32 -4.44
C PHE A 418 2.46 9.40 -2.96
N ARG A 419 1.39 8.69 -2.57
CA ARG A 419 0.92 8.64 -1.18
C ARG A 419 1.94 7.98 -0.25
N ALA A 420 2.63 6.93 -0.71
CA ALA A 420 3.70 6.26 0.03
C ALA A 420 4.91 7.18 0.27
N GLN A 421 5.14 8.15 -0.63
CA GLN A 421 6.13 9.21 -0.44
C GLN A 421 5.61 10.38 0.42
N GLY A 422 4.36 10.34 0.89
CA GLY A 422 3.78 11.31 1.81
C GLY A 422 3.07 12.49 1.16
N ALA A 423 2.91 12.49 -0.16
CA ALA A 423 2.14 13.52 -0.86
C ALA A 423 0.64 13.27 -0.72
N THR A 424 -0.16 14.33 -0.72
CA THR A 424 -1.59 14.24 -1.02
C THR A 424 -1.78 14.26 -2.53
N ILE A 425 -2.78 13.52 -3.02
CA ILE A 425 -3.09 13.47 -4.45
C ILE A 425 -4.55 13.81 -4.69
N THR A 426 -4.84 14.45 -5.82
CA THR A 426 -6.18 14.81 -6.26
C THR A 426 -6.20 14.94 -7.79
N SER A 427 -7.38 15.08 -8.36
CA SER A 427 -7.58 15.36 -9.79
C SER A 427 -7.98 16.81 -10.05
N LEU A 428 -7.67 17.33 -11.24
CA LEU A 428 -8.17 18.60 -11.76
C LEU A 428 -9.39 18.36 -12.65
N GLN A 429 -10.54 18.94 -12.31
CA GLN A 429 -11.79 18.78 -13.08
C GLN A 429 -12.07 19.95 -14.05
N GLY A 430 -11.25 21.00 -14.02
CA GLY A 430 -11.40 22.21 -14.84
C GLY A 430 -10.07 22.57 -15.52
N SER A 431 -9.96 23.75 -16.13
CA SER A 431 -8.73 24.13 -16.84
C SER A 431 -7.56 24.45 -15.89
N ALA A 432 -6.36 24.60 -16.46
CA ALA A 432 -5.15 24.97 -15.73
C ALA A 432 -5.23 26.32 -14.99
N ALA A 433 -6.24 27.15 -15.25
CA ALA A 433 -6.50 28.37 -14.48
C ALA A 433 -6.77 28.09 -12.98
N ASP A 434 -7.16 26.87 -12.62
CA ASP A 434 -7.48 26.49 -11.24
C ASP A 434 -6.27 26.04 -10.42
N LEU A 435 -5.08 25.88 -11.02
CA LEU A 435 -3.87 25.38 -10.34
C LEU A 435 -3.54 26.13 -9.04
N THR A 436 -3.61 27.46 -9.06
CA THR A 436 -3.34 28.30 -7.88
C THR A 436 -4.37 28.06 -6.78
N ARG A 437 -5.66 28.02 -7.14
CA ARG A 437 -6.75 27.75 -6.20
C ARG A 437 -6.62 26.37 -5.57
N GLN A 438 -6.12 25.41 -6.34
CA GLN A 438 -5.88 24.05 -5.88
C GLN A 438 -4.68 23.95 -4.93
N GLN A 439 -3.83 24.96 -4.83
CA GLN A 439 -2.67 24.99 -3.93
C GLN A 439 -1.72 23.81 -4.13
N VAL A 440 -1.39 23.51 -5.40
CA VAL A 440 -0.65 22.30 -5.77
C VAL A 440 0.84 22.56 -5.95
N SER A 441 1.63 21.52 -5.68
CA SER A 441 3.10 21.53 -5.80
C SER A 441 3.57 20.89 -7.11
N MET A 442 2.77 19.96 -7.63
CA MET A 442 3.07 19.20 -8.85
C MET A 442 1.78 19.01 -9.65
N TYR A 443 1.88 19.11 -10.97
CA TYR A 443 0.80 18.91 -11.92
C TYR A 443 1.22 17.90 -12.99
N ILE A 444 0.35 16.94 -13.28
CA ILE A 444 0.57 15.87 -14.25
C ILE A 444 -0.45 16.03 -15.36
N ILE A 445 0.01 16.28 -16.58
CA ILE A 445 -0.78 16.19 -17.80
C ILE A 445 -0.35 14.93 -18.51
N VAL A 446 -1.32 14.05 -18.75
CA VAL A 446 -1.13 12.77 -19.42
C VAL A 446 -2.06 12.75 -20.63
N ASP A 447 -1.56 12.27 -21.77
CA ASP A 447 -2.34 11.89 -22.95
C ASP A 447 -3.56 12.80 -23.24
N PRO A 448 -3.37 14.10 -23.53
CA PRO A 448 -4.49 14.98 -23.84
C PRO A 448 -5.33 14.44 -25.00
N ASP A 449 -6.64 14.46 -24.86
CA ASP A 449 -7.54 13.75 -25.77
C ASP A 449 -7.65 14.42 -27.14
N THR A 450 -7.79 13.58 -28.16
CA THR A 450 -8.21 13.98 -29.51
C THR A 450 -9.72 13.81 -29.70
N GLU A 451 -10.28 14.35 -30.78
CA GLU A 451 -11.69 14.12 -31.16
C GLU A 451 -12.01 12.65 -31.46
N LYS A 452 -10.98 11.79 -31.61
CA LYS A 452 -11.14 10.35 -31.80
C LYS A 452 -11.46 9.64 -30.48
N GLU A 453 -11.00 10.17 -29.35
CA GLU A 453 -11.06 9.53 -28.03
C GLU A 453 -12.27 9.99 -27.22
N THR A 454 -12.62 11.27 -27.34
CA THR A 454 -13.75 11.85 -26.63
C THR A 454 -14.56 12.77 -27.57
N PRO A 455 -15.91 12.81 -27.45
CA PRO A 455 -16.74 13.66 -28.31
C PRO A 455 -16.53 15.17 -28.12
N ASP A 456 -15.99 15.58 -26.97
CA ASP A 456 -15.80 16.98 -26.58
C ASP A 456 -14.42 17.16 -25.91
N PRO A 457 -13.31 17.11 -26.67
CA PRO A 457 -11.97 17.23 -26.11
C PRO A 457 -11.71 18.67 -25.67
N HIS A 458 -11.11 18.83 -24.49
CA HIS A 458 -10.63 20.13 -24.05
C HIS A 458 -9.18 20.32 -24.48
N PHE A 459 -8.91 21.27 -25.35
CA PHE A 459 -7.55 21.57 -25.81
C PHE A 459 -6.80 22.51 -24.86
N LEU A 460 -5.48 22.37 -24.81
CA LEU A 460 -4.57 23.28 -24.08
C LEU A 460 -4.48 24.64 -24.80
N LEU A 461 -5.40 25.55 -24.48
CA LEU A 461 -5.43 26.86 -25.13
C LEU A 461 -4.26 27.75 -24.71
N LYS A 462 -3.98 28.80 -25.48
CA LYS A 462 -2.86 29.74 -25.24
C LYS A 462 -2.89 30.36 -23.84
N GLU A 463 -4.06 30.69 -23.31
CA GLU A 463 -4.22 31.15 -21.93
C GLU A 463 -3.76 30.08 -20.92
N ASP A 464 -4.18 28.83 -21.09
CA ASP A 464 -3.79 27.73 -20.20
C ASP A 464 -2.27 27.52 -20.23
N ILE A 465 -1.67 27.51 -21.42
CA ILE A 465 -0.21 27.41 -21.59
C ILE A 465 0.51 28.52 -20.83
N ARG A 466 0.02 29.76 -20.95
CA ARG A 466 0.59 30.92 -20.24
C ARG A 466 0.50 30.73 -18.72
N TYR A 467 -0.64 30.27 -18.20
CA TYR A 467 -0.80 30.04 -16.76
C TYR A 467 0.09 28.91 -16.25
N ILE A 468 0.14 27.78 -16.97
CA ILE A 468 1.00 26.65 -16.64
C ILE A 468 2.46 27.12 -16.59
N LYS A 469 2.90 27.86 -17.61
CA LYS A 469 4.27 28.40 -17.64
C LYS A 469 4.55 29.31 -16.45
N GLN A 470 3.67 30.26 -16.14
CA GLN A 470 3.84 31.14 -14.98
C GLN A 470 3.89 30.35 -13.66
N TRP A 471 3.05 29.33 -13.53
CA TRP A 471 3.03 28.45 -12.36
C TRP A 471 4.33 27.64 -12.23
N VAL A 472 4.85 27.07 -13.33
CA VAL A 472 6.17 26.43 -13.33
C VAL A 472 7.26 27.43 -12.95
N ASP A 473 7.29 28.61 -13.58
CA ASP A 473 8.29 29.65 -13.31
C ASP A 473 8.27 30.10 -11.83
N ALA A 474 7.10 30.06 -11.17
CA ALA A 474 6.95 30.35 -9.74
C ALA A 474 7.42 29.21 -8.80
N GLY A 475 7.66 28.01 -9.32
CA GLY A 475 8.21 26.87 -8.58
C GLY A 475 7.39 25.58 -8.65
N GLY A 476 6.42 25.50 -9.56
CA GLY A 476 5.68 24.29 -9.85
C GLY A 476 6.54 23.23 -10.54
N VAL A 477 6.18 21.96 -10.36
CA VAL A 477 6.74 20.85 -11.12
C VAL A 477 5.67 20.30 -12.06
N LEU A 478 5.91 20.39 -13.37
CA LEU A 478 5.01 19.87 -14.39
C LEU A 478 5.55 18.53 -14.92
N LEU A 479 4.71 17.51 -14.97
CA LEU A 479 4.97 16.27 -15.69
C LEU A 479 4.09 16.24 -16.94
N LEU A 480 4.72 16.18 -18.11
CA LEU A 480 4.07 15.98 -19.41
C LEU A 480 4.31 14.55 -19.89
N MET A 481 3.24 13.84 -20.19
CA MET A 481 3.30 12.52 -20.79
C MET A 481 2.43 12.54 -22.05
N GLY A 482 3.05 12.44 -23.21
CA GLY A 482 2.35 12.27 -24.48
C GLY A 482 2.76 10.93 -25.07
N ASN A 483 1.80 10.13 -25.51
CA ASN A 483 2.00 8.80 -26.06
C ASN A 483 2.52 8.85 -27.51
N ASP A 484 1.98 8.07 -28.44
CA ASP A 484 2.28 8.08 -29.87
C ASP A 484 1.15 8.70 -30.73
N LYS A 485 1.44 8.92 -32.02
CA LYS A 485 0.51 9.57 -32.96
C LYS A 485 -0.85 8.88 -33.03
N GLY A 486 -1.89 9.69 -32.81
CA GLY A 486 -3.29 9.28 -32.89
C GLY A 486 -3.87 8.72 -31.60
N ASN A 487 -3.09 8.76 -30.50
CA ASN A 487 -3.51 8.45 -29.13
C ASN A 487 -3.27 9.64 -28.18
N ALA A 488 -2.83 10.80 -28.70
CA ALA A 488 -2.66 12.03 -27.94
C ALA A 488 -2.80 13.24 -28.86
N GLU A 489 -3.30 14.35 -28.33
CA GLU A 489 -3.36 15.64 -28.99
C GLU A 489 -2.00 16.35 -28.91
N PHE A 490 -1.22 16.25 -29.98
CA PHE A 490 0.14 16.77 -30.01
C PHE A 490 0.28 18.25 -30.34
N THR A 491 -0.71 18.87 -30.97
CA THR A 491 -0.59 20.26 -31.44
C THR A 491 -0.38 21.19 -30.26
N HIS A 492 -1.35 21.21 -29.33
CA HIS A 492 -1.30 22.12 -28.20
C HIS A 492 -0.37 21.59 -27.09
N LEU A 493 -0.22 20.27 -26.96
CA LEU A 493 0.80 19.69 -26.08
C LEU A 493 2.21 20.15 -26.49
N ASN A 494 2.51 20.18 -27.79
CA ASN A 494 3.80 20.68 -28.28
C ASN A 494 3.93 22.21 -28.19
N GLU A 495 2.84 22.97 -28.30
CA GLU A 495 2.88 24.41 -27.98
C GLU A 495 3.30 24.65 -26.52
N LEU A 496 2.77 23.86 -25.57
CA LEU A 496 3.17 23.91 -24.17
C LEU A 496 4.63 23.44 -23.98
N ALA A 497 5.00 22.31 -24.57
CA ALA A 497 6.35 21.74 -24.43
C ALA A 497 7.44 22.69 -24.98
N ALA A 498 7.13 23.42 -26.07
CA ALA A 498 8.05 24.34 -26.71
C ALA A 498 8.49 25.51 -25.81
N GLU A 499 7.63 25.95 -24.87
CA GLU A 499 7.97 26.97 -23.85
C GLU A 499 9.16 26.57 -22.98
N PHE A 500 9.51 25.27 -22.97
CA PHE A 500 10.58 24.70 -22.15
C PHE A 500 11.70 24.06 -22.97
N GLY A 501 11.72 24.25 -24.30
CA GLY A 501 12.74 23.66 -25.19
C GLY A 501 12.52 22.18 -25.51
N LEU A 502 11.28 21.70 -25.42
CA LEU A 502 10.88 20.32 -25.66
C LEU A 502 9.93 20.22 -26.86
N ARG A 503 9.99 19.10 -27.58
CA ARG A 503 8.96 18.70 -28.55
C ARG A 503 8.83 17.18 -28.57
N PHE A 504 7.60 16.70 -28.57
CA PHE A 504 7.25 15.30 -28.86
C PHE A 504 7.19 15.11 -30.37
N ASN A 505 7.87 14.09 -30.89
CA ASN A 505 8.06 13.87 -32.31
C ASN A 505 6.89 13.16 -33.01
N GLU A 506 5.88 12.73 -32.25
CA GLU A 506 4.67 12.08 -32.76
C GLU A 506 5.00 10.77 -33.51
N ASP A 507 6.16 10.19 -33.23
CA ASP A 507 6.58 8.91 -33.77
C ASP A 507 6.21 7.78 -32.81
N LYS A 508 6.34 6.55 -33.30
CA LYS A 508 6.15 5.33 -32.51
C LYS A 508 7.47 4.61 -32.45
N GLN A 509 8.15 4.73 -31.31
CA GLN A 509 9.39 4.02 -31.03
C GLN A 509 9.11 2.78 -30.18
N ASN A 510 10.03 1.81 -30.22
CA ASN A 510 9.98 0.67 -29.29
C ASN A 510 8.72 -0.20 -29.38
N THR A 511 8.24 -0.45 -30.61
CA THR A 511 7.12 -1.36 -30.87
C THR A 511 7.39 -2.76 -30.32
N VAL A 512 6.42 -3.29 -29.59
CA VAL A 512 6.46 -4.63 -29.00
C VAL A 512 5.46 -5.52 -29.72
N ILE A 513 5.92 -6.67 -30.19
CA ILE A 513 5.13 -7.65 -30.95
C ILE A 513 4.96 -8.91 -30.10
N ASP A 514 3.72 -9.41 -30.02
CA ASP A 514 3.36 -10.67 -29.34
C ASP A 514 3.90 -10.79 -27.91
N ASP A 515 3.80 -9.71 -27.13
CA ASP A 515 4.32 -9.63 -25.75
C ASP A 515 5.81 -10.00 -25.62
N THR A 516 6.61 -9.80 -26.67
CA THR A 516 8.07 -9.95 -26.63
C THR A 516 8.68 -8.78 -25.84
N PHE A 517 8.57 -8.83 -24.50
CA PHE A 517 8.88 -7.69 -23.62
C PHE A 517 10.27 -7.11 -23.81
N GLU A 518 11.24 -7.93 -24.25
CA GLU A 518 12.60 -7.48 -24.50
C GLU A 518 12.72 -6.40 -25.57
N GLN A 519 11.77 -6.34 -26.50
CA GLN A 519 11.71 -5.28 -27.50
C GLN A 519 11.45 -3.91 -26.84
N GLY A 520 10.67 -3.89 -25.75
CA GLY A 520 10.33 -2.69 -25.00
C GLY A 520 11.39 -2.23 -24.00
N VAL A 521 12.59 -2.82 -24.00
CA VAL A 521 13.63 -2.48 -23.01
C VAL A 521 14.16 -1.07 -23.20
N VAL A 522 14.20 -0.33 -22.10
CA VAL A 522 14.97 0.91 -21.93
C VAL A 522 15.78 0.80 -20.63
N MET A 523 17.09 0.99 -20.71
CA MET A 523 17.98 0.89 -19.56
C MET A 523 18.19 2.27 -18.92
N THR A 524 18.02 2.39 -17.60
CA THR A 524 18.34 3.65 -16.92
C THR A 524 19.86 3.87 -16.86
N PRO A 525 20.33 5.12 -16.97
CA PRO A 525 21.76 5.40 -16.81
C PRO A 525 22.23 5.07 -15.39
N ALA A 526 23.45 4.55 -15.27
CA ALA A 526 24.09 4.34 -13.97
C ALA A 526 24.36 5.69 -13.29
N GLY A 527 24.19 5.78 -11.96
CA GLY A 527 24.38 7.06 -11.25
C GLY A 527 23.35 8.13 -11.64
N SER A 528 22.18 7.72 -12.14
CA SER A 528 21.12 8.65 -12.53
C SER A 528 20.64 9.47 -11.33
N ARG A 529 20.57 10.79 -11.48
CA ARG A 529 19.90 11.64 -10.50
C ARG A 529 18.39 11.35 -10.37
N VAL A 530 17.80 10.70 -11.39
CA VAL A 530 16.37 10.40 -11.46
C VAL A 530 16.06 8.99 -10.95
N PHE A 531 16.87 8.00 -11.35
CA PHE A 531 16.61 6.58 -11.07
C PHE A 531 17.56 5.95 -10.03
N GLY A 532 18.44 6.76 -9.44
CA GLY A 532 19.41 6.34 -8.42
C GLY A 532 20.69 5.73 -9.00
N GLU A 533 21.51 5.14 -8.13
CA GLU A 533 22.84 4.63 -8.48
C GLU A 533 22.81 3.40 -9.41
N LYS A 534 21.83 2.50 -9.19
CA LYS A 534 21.73 1.23 -9.91
C LYS A 534 21.04 1.44 -11.26
N THR A 535 21.65 0.93 -12.33
CA THR A 535 20.97 0.75 -13.62
C THR A 535 19.80 -0.22 -13.48
N ARG A 536 18.65 0.17 -14.02
CA ARG A 536 17.39 -0.57 -14.00
C ARG A 536 16.95 -0.89 -15.41
N LYS A 537 16.36 -2.08 -15.58
CA LYS A 537 15.74 -2.51 -16.84
C LYS A 537 14.28 -2.11 -16.82
N LEU A 538 13.88 -1.17 -17.67
CA LEU A 538 12.50 -0.70 -17.79
C LEU A 538 11.84 -1.30 -19.02
N PHE A 539 10.53 -1.50 -18.93
CA PHE A 539 9.66 -1.71 -20.07
C PHE A 539 8.94 -0.41 -20.41
N ILE A 540 9.21 0.15 -21.59
CA ILE A 540 8.55 1.34 -22.14
C ILE A 540 8.24 1.00 -23.59
N LYS A 541 6.98 1.05 -24.02
CA LYS A 541 6.61 0.57 -25.36
C LYS A 541 5.94 1.70 -26.14
N GLU A 542 6.08 1.65 -27.47
CA GLU A 542 5.32 2.51 -28.38
C GLU A 542 5.38 4.01 -28.02
N PHE A 543 6.54 4.50 -27.60
CA PHE A 543 6.69 5.87 -27.10
C PHE A 543 7.03 6.88 -28.22
N SER A 544 6.65 8.15 -28.04
CA SER A 544 7.08 9.29 -28.85
C SER A 544 8.45 9.79 -28.39
N SER A 545 9.39 9.87 -29.32
CA SER A 545 10.72 10.41 -29.06
C SER A 545 10.68 11.92 -28.82
N LEU A 546 11.70 12.44 -28.14
CA LEU A 546 11.79 13.85 -27.80
C LEU A 546 12.88 14.58 -28.61
N ASP A 547 12.51 15.70 -29.19
CA ASP A 547 13.43 16.75 -29.58
C ASP A 547 13.73 17.63 -28.36
N VAL A 548 15.02 17.76 -28.04
CA VAL A 548 15.48 18.40 -26.80
C VAL A 548 16.45 19.53 -27.14
N LYS A 549 16.15 20.75 -26.66
CA LYS A 549 17.02 21.93 -26.78
C LYS A 549 17.12 22.64 -25.44
N ALA A 550 18.26 23.30 -25.19
CA ALA A 550 18.45 24.09 -23.98
C ALA A 550 17.26 25.06 -23.76
N PRO A 551 16.71 25.17 -22.54
CA PRO A 551 17.27 24.68 -21.28
C PRO A 551 16.96 23.20 -20.95
N ALA A 552 16.23 22.48 -21.80
CA ALA A 552 15.96 21.07 -21.59
C ALA A 552 17.19 20.18 -21.80
N GLU A 553 17.26 19.09 -21.03
CA GLU A 553 18.29 18.06 -21.12
C GLU A 553 17.69 16.66 -21.03
N THR A 554 18.24 15.73 -21.81
CA THR A 554 17.85 14.31 -21.79
C THR A 554 18.33 13.63 -20.51
N VAL A 555 17.44 12.90 -19.86
CA VAL A 555 17.71 12.13 -18.63
C VAL A 555 17.46 10.62 -18.76
N LEU A 556 16.79 10.21 -19.85
CA LEU A 556 16.67 8.81 -20.27
C LEU A 556 16.72 8.74 -21.80
N ALA A 557 17.55 7.85 -22.33
CA ALA A 557 17.71 7.64 -23.77
C ALA A 557 17.79 6.13 -24.09
N LYS A 558 17.43 5.76 -25.32
CA LYS A 558 17.69 4.45 -25.90
C LYS A 558 18.52 4.64 -27.18
N GLY A 559 19.82 4.42 -27.09
CA GLY A 559 20.74 4.84 -28.14
C GLY A 559 20.68 6.35 -28.32
N ASP A 560 20.47 6.81 -29.55
CA ASP A 560 20.35 8.24 -29.89
C ASP A 560 18.93 8.81 -29.71
N ILE A 561 17.97 7.98 -29.27
CA ILE A 561 16.57 8.36 -29.12
C ILE A 561 16.35 8.87 -27.69
N ASN A 562 15.92 10.14 -27.55
CA ASN A 562 15.56 10.72 -26.27
C ASN A 562 14.17 10.20 -25.84
N VAL A 563 14.09 9.60 -24.64
CA VAL A 563 12.85 9.01 -24.09
C VAL A 563 12.24 9.90 -23.01
N MET A 564 13.10 10.47 -22.15
CA MET A 564 12.68 11.36 -21.08
C MET A 564 13.66 12.53 -20.98
N ALA A 565 13.10 13.72 -20.81
CA ALA A 565 13.85 14.96 -20.67
C ALA A 565 13.33 15.79 -19.51
N VAL A 566 14.14 16.75 -19.07
CA VAL A 566 13.78 17.70 -18.02
C VAL A 566 14.30 19.09 -18.36
N ALA A 567 13.53 20.11 -18.04
CA ALA A 567 13.89 21.50 -18.21
C ALA A 567 13.70 22.26 -16.90
N ALA A 568 14.65 23.11 -16.53
CA ALA A 568 14.45 24.11 -15.50
C ALA A 568 13.76 25.35 -16.12
N SER A 569 12.78 25.92 -15.43
CA SER A 569 12.11 27.16 -15.84
C SER A 569 11.80 28.01 -14.62
N GLY A 570 12.35 29.23 -14.57
CA GLY A 570 12.27 30.07 -13.38
C GLY A 570 12.76 29.34 -12.12
N LYS A 571 11.85 29.11 -11.16
CA LYS A 571 12.11 28.38 -9.91
C LYS A 571 11.60 26.94 -9.92
N GLY A 572 11.00 26.48 -11.02
CA GLY A 572 10.37 25.18 -11.15
C GLY A 572 11.00 24.31 -12.24
N PHE A 573 10.32 23.21 -12.54
CA PHE A 573 10.83 22.18 -13.45
C PHE A 573 9.71 21.60 -14.30
N VAL A 574 10.05 21.22 -15.53
CA VAL A 574 9.21 20.41 -16.41
C VAL A 574 9.91 19.09 -16.67
N VAL A 575 9.19 17.99 -16.52
CA VAL A 575 9.63 16.64 -16.87
C VAL A 575 8.74 16.16 -18.01
N ALA A 576 9.34 15.70 -19.11
CA ALA A 576 8.62 15.16 -20.25
C ALA A 576 9.02 13.71 -20.50
N LEU A 577 8.04 12.85 -20.74
CA LEU A 577 8.21 11.42 -21.01
C LEU A 577 7.34 11.01 -22.20
N GLY A 578 7.93 10.31 -23.17
CA GLY A 578 7.29 9.94 -24.43
C GLY A 578 6.22 8.84 -24.39
N ASP A 579 5.93 8.26 -23.23
CA ASP A 579 4.88 7.24 -23.08
C ASP A 579 4.44 7.21 -21.61
N PRO A 580 3.14 7.19 -21.31
CA PRO A 580 2.62 7.07 -19.96
C PRO A 580 2.85 5.72 -19.25
N TRP A 581 3.84 4.88 -19.63
CA TRP A 581 4.09 3.49 -19.16
C TRP A 581 3.96 3.20 -17.65
N ILE A 582 3.94 4.22 -16.79
CA ILE A 582 3.70 4.14 -15.35
C ILE A 582 2.23 3.88 -14.95
N TYR A 583 1.40 3.32 -15.83
CA TYR A 583 0.08 2.81 -15.48
C TYR A 583 0.15 1.40 -14.88
N ASN A 584 -0.94 1.01 -14.21
CA ASN A 584 -1.04 -0.20 -13.38
C ASN A 584 -0.44 -1.44 -14.07
N GLU A 585 -0.74 -1.67 -15.34
CA GLU A 585 -0.30 -2.84 -16.12
C GLU A 585 1.21 -3.15 -15.99
N TYR A 586 2.07 -2.13 -15.93
CA TYR A 586 3.53 -2.32 -15.91
C TYR A 586 4.18 -2.03 -14.56
N ILE A 587 3.44 -1.52 -13.57
CA ILE A 587 3.99 -1.21 -12.24
C ILE A 587 3.31 -1.97 -11.09
N ASP A 588 2.30 -2.79 -11.35
CA ASP A 588 1.63 -3.58 -10.31
C ASP A 588 2.10 -5.05 -10.21
N GLY A 589 3.08 -5.41 -11.05
CA GLY A 589 3.78 -6.69 -11.04
C GLY A 589 2.96 -7.89 -11.51
N ARG A 590 1.82 -7.66 -12.21
CA ARG A 590 1.01 -8.74 -12.77
C ARG A 590 1.42 -9.18 -14.18
N LYS A 591 2.00 -8.29 -14.99
CA LYS A 591 2.31 -8.54 -16.42
C LYS A 591 3.79 -8.83 -16.70
N LEU A 592 4.68 -7.94 -16.25
CA LEU A 592 6.11 -8.02 -16.57
C LEU A 592 6.83 -9.16 -15.82
N THR A 593 7.89 -9.68 -16.42
CA THR A 593 8.79 -10.64 -15.76
C THR A 593 9.58 -9.97 -14.63
N PRO A 594 10.01 -10.71 -13.59
CA PRO A 594 10.61 -10.13 -12.39
C PRO A 594 11.93 -9.35 -12.58
N ASP A 595 12.58 -9.48 -13.75
CA ASP A 595 13.79 -8.75 -14.10
C ASP A 595 13.52 -7.31 -14.57
N PHE A 596 12.28 -6.98 -14.93
CA PHE A 596 11.87 -5.59 -15.16
C PHE A 596 11.65 -4.86 -13.83
N GLU A 597 12.29 -3.70 -13.71
CA GLU A 597 12.36 -2.90 -12.50
C GLU A 597 11.50 -1.62 -12.60
N ASN A 598 10.40 -1.69 -13.35
CA ASN A 598 9.44 -0.59 -13.57
C ASN A 598 8.95 0.02 -12.25
N TYR A 599 8.36 -0.77 -11.34
CA TYR A 599 7.88 -0.28 -10.05
C TYR A 599 8.97 0.43 -9.20
N PRO A 600 10.13 -0.20 -8.89
CA PRO A 600 11.16 0.46 -8.09
C PRO A 600 11.80 1.65 -8.82
N ALA A 601 11.81 1.68 -10.16
CA ALA A 601 12.22 2.86 -10.92
C ALA A 601 11.22 4.02 -10.76
N THR A 602 9.91 3.74 -10.86
CA THR A 602 8.85 4.73 -10.62
C THR A 602 8.91 5.29 -9.20
N MET A 603 9.23 4.46 -8.20
CA MET A 603 9.43 4.92 -6.82
C MET A 603 10.57 5.93 -6.69
N GLU A 604 11.74 5.68 -7.29
CA GLU A 604 12.87 6.63 -7.28
C GLU A 604 12.54 7.89 -8.09
N TRP A 605 11.88 7.73 -9.24
CA TRP A 605 11.48 8.85 -10.08
C TRP A 605 10.50 9.78 -9.38
N VAL A 606 9.43 9.23 -8.77
CA VAL A 606 8.45 10.02 -7.99
C VAL A 606 9.11 10.68 -6.80
N LYS A 607 10.00 9.98 -6.08
CA LYS A 607 10.76 10.57 -4.98
C LYS A 607 11.63 11.74 -5.46
N TRP A 608 12.28 11.62 -6.61
CA TRP A 608 13.05 12.70 -7.23
C TRP A 608 12.16 13.88 -7.61
N MET A 609 11.04 13.67 -8.32
CA MET A 609 10.11 14.73 -8.70
C MET A 609 9.54 15.48 -7.49
N LEU A 610 9.16 14.76 -6.44
CA LEU A 610 8.74 15.35 -5.16
C LEU A 610 9.88 16.10 -4.45
N GLY A 611 11.14 15.76 -4.74
CA GLY A 611 12.31 16.51 -4.27
C GLY A 611 12.49 17.86 -4.96
N LEU A 612 12.06 17.98 -6.23
CA LEU A 612 12.06 19.23 -6.98
C LEU A 612 10.94 20.17 -6.53
N ALA A 613 9.79 19.62 -6.18
CA ALA A 613 8.59 20.38 -5.84
C ALA A 613 8.73 21.16 -4.51
N LYS A 614 8.13 22.34 -4.43
CA LYS A 614 8.04 23.12 -3.18
C LYS A 614 7.00 22.52 -2.23
N LYS A 615 7.21 22.69 -0.91
CA LYS A 615 6.21 22.34 0.11
C LYS A 615 5.03 23.32 0.12
N SER A 616 5.32 24.62 0.00
CA SER A 616 4.27 25.63 -0.03
C SER A 616 3.53 25.60 -1.37
N PRO A 617 2.23 25.92 -1.37
CA PRO A 617 1.48 26.18 -2.59
C PRO A 617 2.22 27.16 -3.49
N VAL A 618 2.20 26.92 -4.79
CA VAL A 618 2.78 27.83 -5.77
C VAL A 618 1.72 28.86 -6.12
N GLU A 619 1.96 30.10 -5.71
CA GLU A 619 1.09 31.24 -5.99
C GLU A 619 1.57 31.98 -7.23
N ILE A 620 0.63 32.26 -8.13
CA ILE A 620 0.78 33.22 -9.23
C ILE A 620 -0.30 34.29 -9.06
N GLU A 621 -0.04 35.50 -9.55
CA GLU A 621 -1.07 36.56 -9.56
C GLU A 621 -2.30 36.04 -10.32
N SER A 622 -3.43 35.98 -9.62
CA SER A 622 -4.70 35.58 -10.24
C SER A 622 -4.97 36.46 -11.45
N PRO A 623 -5.51 35.92 -12.55
CA PRO A 623 -5.95 36.76 -13.64
C PRO A 623 -6.99 37.73 -13.11
N VAL A 624 -6.70 39.02 -13.24
CA VAL A 624 -7.69 40.07 -13.03
C VAL A 624 -8.84 39.74 -13.98
N GLN A 625 -9.97 39.29 -13.43
CA GLN A 625 -11.22 39.28 -14.17
C GLN A 625 -11.46 40.74 -14.56
N LYS A 626 -11.15 41.09 -15.80
CA LYS A 626 -11.67 42.31 -16.40
C LYS A 626 -13.18 42.10 -16.49
N THR A 627 -13.88 42.57 -15.47
CA THR A 627 -15.32 42.82 -15.55
C THR A 627 -15.52 43.82 -16.68
N ASN A 628 -16.08 43.35 -17.80
CA ASN A 628 -16.67 44.22 -18.80
C ASN A 628 -18.11 44.55 -18.40
#